data_AF-A0A1G0GV07-F1
#
_entry.id   AF-A0A1G0GV07-F1
#
_cell.length_a   1.000
_cell.length_b   1.000
_cell.length_c   1.000
_cell.angle_alpha   90.00
_cell.angle_beta   90.00
_cell.angle_gamma   90.00
#
_symmetry.space_group_name_H-M   'P 1'
#
loop_
_entity.id
_entity.type
_entity.pdbx_description
1 polymer ?
#
loop_
_entity_poly.entity_id
_entity_poly.type
_entity_poly.pdbx_seq_one_letter_code
_entity_poly.pdbx_strand_id
1 'polypeptide(L)'
;MKKIILINVLFLGLIGNCYAQGTIQNNHAMLFVSLGMPKLVLRQYVIQSNLYHIPIILRGFLHNNYPETAKKIYDILHPENAKEITGGFEIDPIYFRKFQINAVPALVIQKQDRYTVVYGNVPISKLLYLIAQNSKNMLIKNQARKYLENNHA
;
A
#
# COMPACT_ATOMS: atom_id res chain seq x y z
N MET A 1 3.47 -60.36 -15.47
CA MET A 1 3.39 -59.37 -14.37
C MET A 1 4.80 -58.95 -13.99
N LYS A 2 5.09 -57.65 -14.12
CA LYS A 2 6.20 -56.87 -13.52
C LYS A 2 7.62 -57.47 -13.52
N LYS A 3 8.50 -56.89 -14.35
CA LYS A 3 9.72 -56.14 -13.94
C LYS A 3 10.60 -55.91 -15.19
N ILE A 4 10.38 -54.79 -15.88
CA ILE A 4 11.36 -54.24 -16.82
C ILE A 4 12.20 -53.26 -15.99
N ILE A 5 13.44 -53.64 -15.79
CA ILE A 5 14.51 -52.81 -15.24
C ILE A 5 14.86 -51.82 -16.35
N LEU A 6 14.51 -50.55 -16.18
CA LEU A 6 14.98 -49.49 -17.06
C LEU A 6 15.74 -48.44 -16.24
N ILE A 7 17.06 -48.54 -16.38
CA ILE A 7 17.98 -47.41 -16.57
C ILE A 7 18.14 -46.47 -15.37
N ASN A 8 19.19 -46.79 -14.62
CA ASN A 8 19.95 -45.90 -13.77
C ASN A 8 20.73 -44.92 -14.68
N VAL A 9 20.17 -43.75 -14.96
CA VAL A 9 20.95 -42.61 -15.48
C VAL A 9 21.19 -41.66 -14.33
N LEU A 10 22.42 -41.74 -13.84
CA LEU A 10 23.19 -40.68 -13.22
C LEU A 10 22.81 -39.31 -13.84
N PHE A 11 21.96 -38.55 -13.17
CA PHE A 11 21.84 -37.11 -13.39
C PHE A 11 22.68 -36.41 -12.31
N LEU A 12 24.00 -36.62 -12.39
CA LEU A 12 24.96 -35.81 -11.65
C LEU A 12 25.12 -34.49 -12.40
N GLY A 13 24.79 -33.40 -11.70
CA GLY A 13 25.30 -32.08 -12.02
C GLY A 13 24.44 -31.26 -12.99
N LEU A 14 23.36 -30.67 -12.47
CA LEU A 14 22.90 -29.32 -12.84
C LEU A 14 22.05 -28.70 -11.70
N ILE A 15 22.45 -28.91 -10.45
CA ILE A 15 22.11 -27.98 -9.36
C ILE A 15 23.01 -26.74 -9.51
N GLY A 16 22.76 -25.98 -10.56
CA GLY A 16 23.40 -24.70 -10.84
C GLY A 16 22.40 -23.58 -10.62
N ASN A 17 22.36 -23.08 -9.39
CA ASN A 17 21.83 -21.77 -8.97
C ASN A 17 20.78 -21.11 -9.89
N CYS A 18 19.53 -21.15 -9.47
CA CYS A 18 18.72 -19.94 -9.51
C CYS A 18 17.96 -19.76 -8.21
N TYR A 19 18.70 -19.67 -7.10
CA TYR A 19 18.27 -18.82 -5.99
C TYR A 19 18.63 -17.38 -6.36
N ALA A 20 17.99 -16.85 -7.41
CA ALA A 20 17.81 -15.42 -7.48
C ALA A 20 16.77 -15.08 -6.40
N GLN A 21 17.23 -14.85 -5.17
CA GLN A 21 16.46 -14.07 -4.21
C GLN A 21 16.23 -12.72 -4.89
N GLY A 22 15.08 -12.61 -5.57
CA GLY A 22 14.57 -11.34 -6.05
C GLY A 22 14.51 -10.44 -4.83
N THR A 23 15.40 -9.46 -4.76
CA THR A 23 15.24 -8.37 -3.80
C THR A 23 13.90 -7.74 -4.14
N ILE A 24 12.88 -7.94 -3.29
CA ILE A 24 11.61 -7.26 -3.46
C ILE A 24 11.93 -5.76 -3.30
N GLN A 25 12.07 -5.06 -4.43
CA GLN A 25 12.19 -3.61 -4.40
C GLN A 25 10.84 -3.04 -3.98
N ASN A 26 10.70 -2.80 -2.67
CA ASN A 26 9.54 -2.12 -2.09
C ASN A 26 9.58 -0.63 -2.45
N ASN A 27 9.13 -0.33 -3.66
CA ASN A 27 9.06 1.02 -4.21
C ASN A 27 7.59 1.42 -4.32
N HIS A 28 6.98 1.78 -3.19
CA HIS A 28 5.57 2.16 -3.18
C HIS A 28 5.26 3.20 -2.10
N ALA A 29 4.20 3.97 -2.35
CA ALA A 29 3.58 4.84 -1.36
C ALA A 29 2.34 4.15 -0.78
N MET A 30 2.02 4.43 0.48
CA MET A 30 0.87 3.88 1.18
C MET A 30 0.25 4.96 2.07
N LEU A 31 -1.08 5.09 2.04
CA LEU A 31 -1.82 6.00 2.91
C LEU A 31 -2.46 5.23 4.06
N PHE A 32 -2.05 5.51 5.28
CA PHE A 32 -2.55 4.89 6.51
C PHE A 32 -3.72 5.70 7.06
N VAL A 33 -4.86 5.04 7.27
CA VAL A 33 -6.08 5.67 7.81
C VAL A 33 -6.75 4.77 8.87
N SER A 34 -7.81 5.29 9.49
CA SER A 34 -8.67 4.52 10.38
C SER A 34 -10.13 4.70 9.99
N LEU A 35 -10.92 3.63 10.06
CA LEU A 35 -12.37 3.71 9.89
C LEU A 35 -13.05 4.57 10.97
N GLY A 36 -12.39 4.90 12.07
CA GLY A 36 -12.90 5.87 13.05
C GLY A 36 -12.95 7.32 12.53
N MET A 37 -12.29 7.62 11.41
CA MET A 37 -12.30 8.96 10.81
C MET A 37 -13.68 9.32 10.20
N PRO A 38 -13.98 10.61 9.98
CA PRO A 38 -15.22 11.03 9.34
C PRO A 38 -15.39 10.41 7.94
N LYS A 39 -16.61 9.92 7.64
CA LYS A 39 -16.92 9.28 6.34
C LYS A 39 -16.55 10.17 5.15
N LEU A 40 -16.80 11.48 5.23
CA LEU A 40 -16.50 12.43 4.15
C LEU A 40 -14.99 12.50 3.85
N VAL A 41 -14.16 12.50 4.89
CA VAL A 41 -12.69 12.51 4.76
C VAL A 41 -12.20 11.20 4.14
N LEU A 42 -12.74 10.06 4.59
CA LEU A 42 -12.38 8.75 4.01
C LEU A 42 -12.76 8.67 2.53
N ARG A 43 -13.93 9.18 2.13
CA ARG A 43 -14.33 9.26 0.72
C ARG A 43 -13.34 10.05 -0.12
N GLN A 44 -12.95 11.23 0.36
CA GLN A 44 -11.94 12.05 -0.31
C GLN A 44 -10.60 11.33 -0.44
N TYR A 45 -10.20 10.55 0.56
CA TYR A 45 -8.99 9.75 0.48
C TYR A 45 -9.11 8.61 -0.51
N VAL A 46 -10.24 7.91 -0.60
CA VAL A 46 -10.45 6.85 -1.62
C VAL A 46 -10.34 7.42 -3.03
N ILE A 47 -11.00 8.55 -3.30
CA ILE A 47 -10.94 9.22 -4.61
C ILE A 47 -9.49 9.57 -4.98
N GLN A 48 -8.77 10.21 -4.05
CA GLN A 48 -7.37 10.59 -4.27
C GLN A 48 -6.45 9.39 -4.36
N SER A 49 -6.69 8.34 -3.57
CA SER A 49 -5.94 7.08 -3.60
C SER A 49 -6.03 6.42 -4.97
N ASN A 50 -7.24 6.37 -5.54
CA ASN A 50 -7.46 5.86 -6.88
C ASN A 50 -6.74 6.71 -7.94
N LEU A 51 -6.79 8.04 -7.81
CA LEU A 51 -6.06 8.96 -8.69
C LEU A 51 -4.55 8.70 -8.64
N TYR A 52 -3.96 8.76 -7.44
CA TYR A 52 -2.51 8.60 -7.25
C TYR A 52 -2.00 7.15 -7.35
N HIS A 53 -2.90 6.16 -7.49
CA HIS A 53 -2.58 4.73 -7.42
C HIS A 53 -1.84 4.38 -6.12
N ILE A 54 -2.29 4.95 -4.99
CA ILE A 54 -1.71 4.77 -3.66
C ILE A 54 -2.69 3.98 -2.81
N PRO A 55 -2.39 2.74 -2.38
CA PRO A 55 -3.31 1.96 -1.56
C PRO A 55 -3.57 2.61 -0.20
N ILE A 56 -4.80 2.45 0.29
CA ILE A 56 -5.19 2.87 1.63
C ILE A 56 -5.10 1.69 2.57
N ILE A 57 -4.31 1.83 3.63
CA ILE A 57 -4.05 0.78 4.62
C ILE A 57 -4.81 1.09 5.91
N LEU A 58 -5.60 0.11 6.35
CA LEU A 58 -6.28 0.06 7.64
C LEU A 58 -5.52 -0.84 8.60
N ARG A 59 -5.50 -0.45 9.87
CA ARG A 59 -4.82 -1.23 10.92
C ARG A 59 -5.52 -2.56 11.16
N GLY A 60 -6.84 -2.59 11.05
CA GLY A 60 -7.66 -3.73 11.43
C GLY A 60 -9.14 -3.44 11.23
N PHE A 61 -9.96 -4.31 11.80
CA PHE A 61 -11.42 -4.17 11.76
C PHE A 61 -11.91 -3.09 12.72
N LEU A 62 -12.99 -2.42 12.34
CA LEU A 62 -13.75 -1.54 13.22
C LEU A 62 -14.33 -2.38 14.36
N HIS A 63 -14.04 -2.01 15.61
CA HIS A 63 -14.49 -2.70 16.82
C HIS A 63 -14.22 -4.23 16.85
N ASN A 64 -13.18 -4.70 16.14
CA ASN A 64 -12.91 -6.14 15.94
C ASN A 64 -14.06 -6.91 15.26
N ASN A 65 -14.94 -6.22 14.55
CA ASN A 65 -16.13 -6.78 13.90
C ASN A 65 -16.03 -6.67 12.38
N TYR A 66 -15.94 -7.81 11.71
CA TYR A 66 -15.83 -7.86 10.25
C TYR A 66 -17.12 -7.39 9.53
N PRO A 67 -18.33 -7.87 9.86
CA PRO A 67 -19.57 -7.36 9.27
C PRO A 67 -19.74 -5.84 9.37
N GLU A 68 -19.45 -5.26 10.54
CA GLU A 68 -19.53 -3.82 10.76
C GLU A 68 -18.50 -3.08 9.90
N THR A 69 -17.30 -3.63 9.78
CA THR A 69 -16.24 -3.11 8.90
C THR A 69 -16.67 -3.11 7.44
N ALA A 70 -17.19 -4.24 6.95
CA ALA A 70 -17.65 -4.38 5.58
C ALA A 70 -18.78 -3.40 5.27
N LYS A 71 -19.77 -3.27 6.17
CA LYS A 71 -20.85 -2.29 6.05
C LYS A 71 -20.31 -0.87 5.98
N LYS A 72 -19.37 -0.51 6.87
CA LYS A 72 -18.83 0.86 6.89
C LYS A 72 -18.03 1.18 5.63
N ILE A 73 -17.24 0.24 5.12
CA ILE A 73 -16.53 0.38 3.85
C ILE A 73 -17.54 0.53 2.70
N TYR A 74 -18.59 -0.30 2.67
CA TYR A 74 -19.66 -0.19 1.67
C TYR A 74 -20.31 1.20 1.67
N ASP A 75 -20.72 1.72 2.84
CA ASP A 75 -21.31 3.06 3.00
C ASP A 75 -20.35 4.20 2.57
N ILE A 76 -19.03 3.97 2.66
CA ILE A 76 -18.01 4.92 2.19
C ILE A 76 -17.99 4.94 0.67
N LEU A 77 -17.95 3.76 0.03
CA LEU A 77 -17.83 3.60 -1.42
C LEU A 77 -19.13 3.87 -2.19
N HIS A 78 -20.29 3.68 -1.55
CA HIS A 78 -21.63 3.84 -2.15
C HIS A 78 -22.43 4.93 -1.41
N PRO A 79 -22.09 6.22 -1.58
CA PRO A 79 -22.83 7.31 -0.96
C PRO A 79 -24.25 7.46 -1.57
N GLU A 80 -25.27 7.62 -0.73
CA GLU A 80 -26.68 7.72 -1.16
C GLU A 80 -26.96 8.86 -2.17
N ASN A 81 -26.24 9.98 -2.04
CA ASN A 81 -26.47 11.20 -2.84
C ASN A 81 -25.29 11.56 -3.75
N ALA A 82 -24.46 10.58 -4.13
CA ALA A 82 -23.33 10.81 -5.03
C ALA A 82 -23.02 9.55 -5.86
N LYS A 83 -22.16 9.71 -6.86
CA LYS A 83 -21.68 8.58 -7.66
C LYS A 83 -20.87 7.63 -6.78
N GLU A 84 -20.94 6.34 -7.11
CA GLU A 84 -20.06 5.32 -6.55
C GLU A 84 -18.60 5.69 -6.73
N ILE A 85 -17.81 5.40 -5.70
CA ILE A 85 -16.40 5.73 -5.65
C ILE A 85 -15.60 4.47 -5.96
N THR A 86 -14.86 4.49 -7.07
CA THR A 86 -13.89 3.43 -7.38
C THR A 86 -12.73 3.49 -6.40
N GLY A 87 -12.44 2.37 -5.76
CA GLY A 87 -11.31 2.20 -4.86
C GLY A 87 -11.60 1.19 -3.75
N GLY A 88 -10.75 1.16 -2.75
CA GLY A 88 -10.89 0.21 -1.65
C GLY A 88 -9.93 0.46 -0.51
N PHE A 89 -9.94 -0.47 0.44
CA PHE A 89 -9.10 -0.47 1.62
C PHE A 89 -8.40 -1.81 1.75
N GLU A 90 -7.12 -1.78 2.08
CA GLU A 90 -6.35 -2.94 2.48
C GLU A 90 -6.27 -2.99 3.99
N ILE A 91 -6.37 -4.17 4.59
CA ILE A 91 -6.25 -4.34 6.04
C ILE A 91 -4.94 -5.06 6.31
N ASP A 92 -3.93 -4.31 6.74
CA ASP A 92 -2.60 -4.86 7.04
C ASP A 92 -2.00 -4.23 8.32
N PRO A 93 -2.09 -4.91 9.48
CA PRO A 93 -1.48 -4.45 10.72
C PRO A 93 0.05 -4.55 10.73
N ILE A 94 0.65 -5.36 9.85
CA ILE A 94 2.11 -5.53 9.75
C ILE A 94 2.73 -4.22 9.24
N TYR A 95 2.12 -3.57 8.24
CA TYR A 95 2.62 -2.27 7.77
C TYR A 95 2.57 -1.19 8.85
N PHE A 96 1.51 -1.14 9.66
CA PHE A 96 1.44 -0.20 10.79
C PHE A 96 2.60 -0.38 11.78
N ARG A 97 2.98 -1.63 12.08
CA ARG A 97 4.13 -1.93 12.95
C ARG A 97 5.45 -1.62 12.27
N LYS A 98 5.62 -2.02 11.00
CA LYS A 98 6.84 -1.83 10.20
C LYS A 98 7.24 -0.36 10.13
N PHE A 99 6.28 0.54 9.90
CA PHE A 99 6.54 1.98 9.77
C PHE A 99 6.25 2.78 11.04
N GLN A 100 5.98 2.09 12.16
CA GLN A 100 5.73 2.71 13.48
C GLN A 100 4.64 3.80 13.44
N ILE A 101 3.55 3.52 12.72
CA ILE A 101 2.45 4.47 12.53
C ILE A 101 1.57 4.52 13.78
N ASN A 102 1.76 5.59 14.56
CA ASN A 102 1.07 5.82 15.83
C ASN A 102 -0.12 6.78 15.72
N ALA A 103 -0.18 7.57 14.63
CA ALA A 103 -1.26 8.51 14.35
C ALA A 103 -1.73 8.37 12.90
N VAL A 104 -2.98 8.74 12.64
CA VAL A 104 -3.57 8.74 11.29
C VAL A 104 -4.30 10.06 11.05
N PRO A 105 -4.40 10.53 9.79
CA PRO A 105 -3.87 9.93 8.58
C PRO A 105 -2.35 10.16 8.40
N ALA A 106 -1.68 9.20 7.76
CA ALA A 106 -0.23 9.26 7.50
C ALA A 106 0.10 8.72 6.11
N LEU A 107 0.94 9.44 5.36
CA LEU A 107 1.48 8.97 4.08
C LEU A 107 2.91 8.47 4.29
N VAL A 108 3.18 7.25 3.84
CA VAL A 108 4.52 6.66 3.80
C VAL A 108 4.96 6.54 2.35
N ILE A 109 6.20 6.92 2.07
CA ILE A 109 6.89 6.53 0.84
C ILE A 109 8.09 5.67 1.23
N GLN A 110 8.10 4.42 0.74
CA GLN A 110 9.24 3.53 0.86
C GLN A 110 9.99 3.46 -0.47
N LYS A 111 11.32 3.54 -0.39
CA LYS A 111 12.24 3.22 -1.48
C LYS A 111 13.37 2.38 -0.92
N GLN A 112 13.53 1.16 -1.43
CA GLN A 112 14.51 0.19 -0.93
C GLN A 112 14.31 -0.06 0.59
N ASP A 113 15.36 0.15 1.39
CA ASP A 113 15.40 -0.02 2.84
C ASP A 113 14.99 1.24 3.61
N ARG A 114 14.69 2.35 2.93
CA ARG A 114 14.39 3.64 3.56
C ARG A 114 12.95 4.06 3.34
N TYR A 115 12.41 4.80 4.31
CA TYR A 115 11.08 5.37 4.21
C TYR A 115 11.00 6.73 4.90
N THR A 116 10.01 7.53 4.48
CA THR A 116 9.63 8.79 5.12
C THR A 116 8.14 8.74 5.40
N VAL A 117 7.74 9.20 6.59
CA VAL A 117 6.35 9.34 7.01
C VAL A 117 6.01 10.81 7.13
N VAL A 118 4.86 11.22 6.59
CA VAL A 118 4.27 12.54 6.82
C VAL A 118 2.85 12.38 7.28
N TYR A 119 2.51 13.07 8.37
CA TYR A 119 1.19 13.04 8.99
C TYR A 119 0.39 14.28 8.59
N GLY A 120 -0.94 14.15 8.58
CA GLY A 120 -1.84 15.31 8.51
C GLY A 120 -3.10 15.07 7.70
N ASN A 121 -4.20 15.65 8.17
CA ASN A 121 -5.49 15.65 7.48
C ASN A 121 -5.53 16.65 6.32
N VAL A 122 -4.71 16.40 5.29
CA VAL A 122 -4.63 17.20 4.07
C VAL A 122 -4.69 16.28 2.84
N PRO A 123 -4.94 16.83 1.63
CA PRO A 123 -4.92 16.05 0.39
C PRO A 123 -3.62 15.27 0.17
N ILE A 124 -3.69 14.11 -0.47
CA ILE A 124 -2.54 13.26 -0.82
C ILE A 124 -1.51 14.05 -1.63
N SER A 125 -1.97 14.90 -2.56
CA SER A 125 -1.10 15.80 -3.33
C SER A 125 -0.23 16.68 -2.43
N LYS A 126 -0.82 17.21 -1.34
CA LYS A 126 -0.10 18.04 -0.37
C LYS A 126 0.87 17.19 0.47
N LEU A 127 0.48 15.99 0.89
CA LEU A 127 1.38 15.07 1.60
C LEU A 127 2.59 14.70 0.73
N LEU A 128 2.37 14.37 -0.55
CA LEU A 128 3.43 14.11 -1.52
C LEU A 128 4.34 15.32 -1.71
N TYR A 129 3.78 16.52 -1.84
CA TYR A 129 4.54 17.76 -1.91
C TYR A 129 5.42 17.97 -0.67
N LEU A 130 4.88 17.75 0.53
CA LEU A 130 5.65 17.88 1.77
C LEU A 130 6.82 16.90 1.83
N ILE A 131 6.64 15.66 1.35
CA ILE A 131 7.74 14.68 1.25
C ILE A 131 8.77 15.14 0.21
N ALA A 132 8.31 15.58 -0.97
CA ALA A 132 9.17 16.02 -2.05
C ALA A 132 10.07 17.21 -1.66
N GLN A 133 9.58 18.08 -0.76
CA GLN A 133 10.33 19.24 -0.28
C GLN A 133 11.20 18.93 0.93
N ASN A 134 10.64 18.28 1.95
CA ASN A 134 11.24 18.20 3.28
C ASN A 134 11.99 16.89 3.56
N SER A 135 11.84 15.86 2.73
CA SER A 135 12.56 14.61 2.94
C SER A 135 14.07 14.82 2.78
N LYS A 136 14.85 14.29 3.72
CA LYS A 136 16.33 14.31 3.67
C LYS A 136 16.88 13.36 2.62
N ASN A 137 16.09 12.37 2.21
CA ASN A 137 16.53 11.33 1.27
C ASN A 137 16.15 11.68 -0.17
N MET A 138 17.16 11.84 -1.04
CA MET A 138 16.96 12.20 -2.45
C MET A 138 16.11 11.20 -3.24
N LEU A 139 16.27 9.89 -2.99
CA LEU A 139 15.50 8.86 -3.70
C LEU A 139 14.01 8.97 -3.36
N ILE A 140 13.68 9.24 -2.09
CA ILE A 140 12.31 9.46 -1.64
C ILE A 140 11.76 10.77 -2.21
N LYS A 141 12.54 11.85 -2.27
CA LYS A 141 12.11 13.11 -2.91
C LYS A 141 11.72 12.89 -4.37
N ASN A 142 12.56 12.17 -5.12
CA ASN A 142 12.31 11.88 -6.54
C ASN A 142 11.11 10.95 -6.72
N GLN A 143 10.95 9.96 -5.84
CA GLN A 143 9.77 9.10 -5.84
C GLN A 143 8.48 9.91 -5.59
N ALA A 144 8.49 10.84 -4.63
CA ALA A 144 7.35 11.71 -4.37
C ALA A 144 7.01 12.62 -5.56
N ARG A 145 8.03 13.19 -6.22
CA ARG A 145 7.85 13.99 -7.45
C ARG A 145 7.24 13.18 -8.58
N LYS A 146 7.69 11.95 -8.79
CA LYS A 146 7.10 11.03 -9.78
C LYS A 146 5.60 10.82 -9.55
N TYR A 147 5.15 10.65 -8.31
CA TYR A 147 3.71 10.54 -8.00
C TYR A 147 2.94 11.82 -8.35
N LEU A 148 3.54 13.00 -8.15
CA LEU A 148 2.93 14.28 -8.53
C LEU A 148 2.85 14.42 -10.05
N GLU A 149 3.94 14.16 -10.77
CA GLU A 149 4.05 14.29 -12.23
C GLU A 149 3.11 13.34 -12.98
N ASN A 150 3.04 12.07 -12.54
CA ASN A 150 2.21 11.04 -13.17
C ASN A 150 0.69 11.30 -13.11
N ASN A 151 0.25 12.27 -12.30
CA ASN A 151 -1.17 12.65 -12.19
C ASN A 151 -1.52 13.95 -12.94
N HIS A 152 -0.53 14.56 -13.60
CA HIS A 152 -0.71 15.73 -14.45
C HIS A 152 -0.57 15.42 -15.95
N ALA A 153 -0.30 14.16 -16.30
CA ALA A 153 -0.28 13.64 -17.68
C ALA A 153 -1.60 12.93 -17.99
#